data_AF-A0A841VRI3-F1
#
_entry.id   AF-A0A841VRI3-F1
#
_cell.length_a   1.000
_cell.length_b   1.000
_cell.length_c   1.000
_cell.angle_alpha   90.00
_cell.angle_beta   90.00
_cell.angle_gamma   90.00
#
_symmetry.space_group_name_H-M   'P 1'
#
loop_
_entity.id
_entity.type
_entity.pdbx_description
1 polymer ?
#
loop_
_entity_poly.entity_id
_entity_poly.type
_entity_poly.pdbx_seq_one_letter_code
_entity_poly.pdbx_strand_id
1 'polypeptide(L)'
;VASCAILGDDNINWRPSQFGYDLFGCTVDFQFPVIKLLDYKHWLSELEASRNPFATVVMAHLAAVQTRSNRSQRKQSKLNLVRRLYEQGFEREAVVNLLAFIDWMLTLPLDLEREFQREVEQLEAEQRMQYVTSFERIARMEELVEAIKLGLELKFGPEALNLVPEISSLEDVELLRAVRNGIKTATTVDELRQIYQSSTTDNLPEN
;
A
#
# COMPACT_ATOMS: atom_id res chain seq x y z
N VAL A 1 -11.66 26.95 9.24
CA VAL A 1 -10.75 26.00 8.54
C VAL A 1 -9.33 26.52 8.70
N ALA A 2 -8.36 25.67 9.04
CA ALA A 2 -6.95 26.02 9.08
C ALA A 2 -6.21 25.17 8.03
N SER A 3 -5.27 25.77 7.31
CA SER A 3 -4.47 25.08 6.29
C SER A 3 -3.00 25.16 6.65
N CYS A 4 -2.26 24.10 6.34
CA CYS A 4 -0.81 24.05 6.48
C CYS A 4 -0.20 23.40 5.23
N ALA A 5 1.07 23.74 4.96
CA ALA A 5 1.83 23.13 3.88
C ALA A 5 2.89 22.18 4.47
N ILE A 6 2.89 20.93 4.00
CA ILE A 6 3.93 19.95 4.30
C ILE A 6 4.84 19.85 3.08
N LEU A 7 6.12 20.16 3.25
CA LEU A 7 7.11 20.21 2.18
C LEU A 7 8.06 19.01 2.28
N GLY A 8 8.08 18.19 1.23
CA GLY A 8 8.89 16.99 1.11
C GLY A 8 9.92 17.04 -0.03
N ASP A 9 10.31 18.22 -0.50
CA ASP A 9 11.41 18.36 -1.46
C ASP A 9 12.78 18.31 -0.76
N ASP A 10 13.84 18.13 -1.56
CA ASP A 10 15.23 18.02 -1.09
C ASP A 10 15.93 19.38 -0.88
N ASN A 11 15.27 20.52 -1.15
CA ASN A 11 15.84 21.84 -0.98
C ASN A 11 15.49 22.45 0.38
N ILE A 12 16.46 22.46 1.30
CA ILE A 12 16.29 22.95 2.68
C ILE A 12 15.79 24.41 2.78
N ASN A 13 16.08 25.24 1.78
CA ASN A 13 15.78 26.67 1.76
C ASN A 13 14.44 26.99 1.11
N TRP A 14 13.83 26.06 0.37
CA TRP A 14 12.53 26.29 -0.26
C TRP A 14 11.40 26.11 0.77
N ARG A 15 10.79 27.23 1.17
CA ARG A 15 9.78 27.32 2.23
C ARG A 15 8.72 28.40 1.94
N PRO A 16 7.91 28.24 0.88
CA PRO A 16 6.82 29.18 0.61
C PRO A 16 5.80 29.11 1.75
N SER A 17 5.53 30.24 2.40
CA SER A 17 4.55 30.36 3.50
C SER A 17 3.35 31.25 3.15
N GLN A 18 3.27 31.66 1.89
CA GLN A 18 2.28 32.60 1.40
C GLN A 18 1.91 32.27 -0.05
N PHE A 19 0.64 32.45 -0.38
CA PHE A 19 0.11 32.41 -1.73
C PHE A 19 -0.83 33.60 -1.92
N GLY A 20 -0.75 34.27 -3.06
CA GLY A 20 -1.61 35.40 -3.34
C GLY A 20 -1.56 35.83 -4.80
N TYR A 21 -2.57 36.58 -5.21
CA TYR A 21 -2.63 37.21 -6.53
C TYR A 21 -3.52 38.44 -6.50
N ASP A 22 -3.31 39.30 -7.49
CA ASP A 22 -4.06 40.53 -7.71
C ASP A 22 -4.75 40.49 -9.08
N LEU A 23 -6.06 40.71 -9.12
CA LEU A 23 -6.82 40.80 -10.36
C LEU A 23 -7.88 41.91 -10.28
N PHE A 24 -7.84 42.87 -11.22
CA PHE A 24 -8.74 44.02 -11.28
C PHE A 24 -8.87 44.83 -9.97
N GLY A 25 -7.77 44.94 -9.21
CA GLY A 25 -7.77 45.63 -7.92
C GLY A 25 -8.38 44.83 -6.76
N CYS A 26 -8.67 43.54 -6.98
CA CYS A 26 -9.00 42.58 -5.94
C CYS A 26 -7.76 41.75 -5.59
N THR A 27 -7.37 41.76 -4.31
CA THR A 27 -6.22 41.04 -3.79
C THR A 27 -6.68 39.84 -2.98
N VAL A 28 -6.08 38.67 -3.24
CA VAL A 28 -6.13 37.52 -2.33
C VAL A 28 -4.75 37.34 -1.73
N ASP A 29 -4.68 37.36 -0.40
CA ASP A 29 -3.48 37.03 0.36
C ASP A 29 -3.76 35.89 1.33
N PHE A 30 -2.96 34.82 1.25
CA PHE A 30 -3.15 33.63 2.05
C PHE A 30 -1.84 33.18 2.66
N GLN A 31 -1.76 33.26 3.99
CA GLN A 31 -0.60 32.83 4.77
C GLN A 31 -0.90 31.50 5.47
N PHE A 32 0.09 30.62 5.50
CA PHE A 32 -0.05 29.29 6.09
C PHE A 32 1.23 28.81 6.78
N PRO A 33 1.12 28.03 7.87
CA PRO A 33 2.26 27.36 8.47
C PRO A 33 2.91 26.37 7.52
N VAL A 34 4.23 26.28 7.60
CA VAL A 34 5.06 25.39 6.76
C VAL A 34 5.77 24.37 7.65
N ILE A 35 5.61 23.10 7.32
CA ILE A 35 6.32 21.99 7.94
C ILE A 35 7.27 21.41 6.89
N LYS A 36 8.59 21.51 7.11
CA LYS A 36 9.59 20.91 6.22
C LYS A 36 10.01 19.56 6.79
N LEU A 37 9.80 18.48 6.03
CA LEU A 37 10.10 17.14 6.52
C LEU A 37 11.61 16.94 6.78
N LEU A 38 12.47 17.63 6.03
CA LEU A 38 13.92 17.58 6.23
C LEU A 38 14.38 18.09 7.61
N ASP A 39 13.61 18.96 8.26
CA ASP A 39 13.98 19.52 9.58
C ASP A 39 14.01 18.43 10.66
N TYR A 40 13.20 17.40 10.47
CA TYR A 40 13.11 16.27 11.38
C TYR A 40 14.30 15.31 11.30
N LYS A 41 15.28 15.55 10.41
CA LYS A 41 16.53 14.79 10.38
C LYS A 41 17.27 14.87 11.72
N HIS A 42 17.18 16.00 12.41
CA HIS A 42 17.79 16.17 13.73
C HIS A 42 17.06 15.45 14.84
N TRP A 43 15.82 15.02 14.60
CA TRP A 43 14.94 14.36 15.58
C TRP A 43 14.72 12.88 15.25
N LEU A 44 15.66 12.26 14.53
CA LEU A 44 15.53 10.86 14.10
C LEU A 44 15.35 9.93 15.32
N SER A 45 16.07 10.15 16.41
CA SER A 45 15.94 9.32 17.61
C SER A 45 14.57 9.45 18.26
N GLU A 46 13.99 10.64 18.29
CA GLU A 46 12.64 10.89 18.80
C GLU A 46 11.57 10.28 17.88
N LEU A 47 11.76 10.36 16.55
CA LEU A 47 10.90 9.70 15.58
C LEU A 47 10.95 8.18 15.74
N GLU A 48 12.14 7.61 15.93
CA GLU A 48 12.35 6.18 16.16
C GLU A 48 11.61 5.71 17.41
N ALA A 49 11.67 6.47 18.50
CA ALA A 49 10.99 6.16 19.76
C ALA A 49 9.46 6.40 19.73
N SER A 50 8.96 7.19 18.78
CA SER A 50 7.54 7.57 18.72
C SER A 50 6.65 6.43 18.23
N ARG A 51 5.52 6.19 18.90
CA ARG A 51 4.47 5.27 18.42
C ARG A 51 3.48 5.93 17.46
N ASN A 52 3.71 7.17 17.05
CA ASN A 52 2.85 7.84 16.09
C ASN A 52 3.10 7.25 14.68
N PRO A 53 2.07 6.76 13.95
CA PRO A 53 2.26 6.23 12.60
C PRO A 53 2.86 7.24 11.63
N PHE A 54 2.63 8.54 11.83
CA PHE A 54 3.25 9.59 11.03
C PHE A 54 4.76 9.72 11.27
N ALA A 55 5.29 9.24 12.41
CA ALA A 55 6.74 9.17 12.59
C ALA A 55 7.36 8.22 11.54
N THR A 56 6.70 7.08 11.26
CA THR A 56 7.11 6.16 10.19
C THR A 56 7.05 6.83 8.82
N VAL A 57 5.99 7.62 8.55
CA VAL A 57 5.86 8.39 7.30
C VAL A 57 7.02 9.36 7.11
N VAL A 58 7.36 10.14 8.15
CA VAL A 58 8.46 11.10 8.12
C VAL A 58 9.80 10.39 7.93
N MET A 59 10.05 9.30 8.65
CA MET A 59 11.29 8.52 8.51
C MET A 59 11.43 7.88 7.14
N ALA A 60 10.35 7.33 6.58
CA ALA A 60 10.36 6.78 5.23
C ALA A 60 10.67 7.86 4.18
N HIS A 61 10.11 9.06 4.36
CA HIS A 61 10.44 10.22 3.54
C HIS A 61 11.93 10.59 3.63
N LEU A 62 12.46 10.73 4.84
CA LEU A 62 13.88 11.04 5.07
C LEU A 62 14.79 9.97 4.46
N ALA A 63 14.47 8.68 4.64
CA ALA A 63 15.19 7.57 4.05
C ALA A 63 15.16 7.63 2.52
N ALA A 64 14.02 7.98 1.92
CA ALA A 64 13.87 8.05 0.47
C ALA A 64 14.75 9.14 -0.16
N VAL A 65 14.84 10.31 0.49
CA VAL A 65 15.73 11.41 0.09
C VAL A 65 17.20 11.01 0.26
N GLN A 66 17.57 10.45 1.43
CA GLN A 66 18.96 10.12 1.75
C GLN A 66 19.55 9.00 0.89
N THR A 67 18.73 8.03 0.47
CA THR A 67 19.18 6.82 -0.22
C THR A 67 18.96 6.86 -1.74
N ARG A 68 18.58 8.03 -2.31
CA ARG A 68 18.23 8.19 -3.73
C ARG A 68 19.28 7.61 -4.69
N SER A 69 20.56 7.76 -4.35
CA SER A 69 21.69 7.33 -5.18
C SER A 69 22.32 6.00 -4.76
N ASN A 70 21.82 5.33 -3.72
CA ASN A 70 22.38 4.09 -3.19
C ASN A 70 21.28 3.05 -2.94
N ARG A 71 21.12 2.12 -3.90
CA ARG A 71 20.06 1.11 -3.88
C ARG A 71 20.23 0.09 -2.75
N SER A 72 21.46 -0.31 -2.43
CA SER A 72 21.73 -1.23 -1.32
C SER A 72 21.40 -0.58 0.02
N GLN A 73 21.78 0.68 0.23
CA GLN A 73 21.41 1.42 1.44
C GLN A 73 19.90 1.65 1.51
N ARG A 74 19.24 1.91 0.37
CA ARG A 74 17.78 2.02 0.29
C ARG A 74 17.08 0.74 0.76
N LYS A 75 17.54 -0.44 0.30
CA LYS A 75 17.04 -1.74 0.78
C LYS A 75 17.18 -1.86 2.29
N GLN A 76 18.36 -1.54 2.82
CA GLN A 76 18.61 -1.62 4.26
C GLN A 76 17.70 -0.69 5.06
N SER A 77 17.49 0.55 4.59
CA SER A 77 16.57 1.49 5.21
C SER A 77 15.12 1.00 5.16
N LYS A 78 14.68 0.45 4.03
CA LYS A 78 13.35 -0.17 3.89
C LYS A 78 13.14 -1.28 4.92
N LEU A 79 14.11 -2.20 5.04
CA LEU A 79 14.06 -3.30 6.02
C LEU A 79 14.00 -2.81 7.46
N ASN A 80 14.81 -1.79 7.81
CA ASN A 80 14.81 -1.23 9.16
C ASN A 80 13.45 -0.61 9.52
N LEU A 81 12.80 0.06 8.56
CA LEU A 81 11.46 0.63 8.75
C LEU A 81 10.41 -0.46 8.97
N VAL A 82 10.45 -1.54 8.17
CA VAL A 82 9.53 -2.68 8.33
C VAL A 82 9.72 -3.36 9.68
N ARG A 83 10.97 -3.66 10.07
CA ARG A 83 11.28 -4.27 11.36
C ARG A 83 10.70 -3.44 12.51
N ARG A 84 10.96 -2.12 12.50
CA ARG A 84 10.41 -1.21 13.51
C ARG A 84 8.89 -1.22 13.52
N LEU A 85 8.25 -1.27 12.35
CA LEU A 85 6.79 -1.28 12.23
C LEU A 85 6.15 -2.45 12.99
N TYR A 86 6.76 -3.63 12.90
CA TYR A 86 6.31 -4.82 13.61
C TYR A 86 6.53 -4.71 15.12
N GLU A 87 7.62 -4.07 15.55
CA GLU A 87 7.92 -3.83 16.96
C GLU A 87 6.96 -2.82 17.64
N GLN A 88 6.29 -1.95 16.87
CA GLN A 88 5.44 -0.89 17.43
C GLN A 88 4.06 -1.39 17.88
N GLY A 89 3.66 -2.61 17.51
CA GLY A 89 2.38 -3.20 17.91
C GLY A 89 1.16 -2.48 17.34
N PHE A 90 1.28 -1.94 16.12
CA PHE A 90 0.14 -1.36 15.42
C PHE A 90 -0.91 -2.41 15.06
N GLU A 91 -2.16 -1.97 14.94
CA GLU A 91 -3.23 -2.78 14.36
C GLU A 91 -2.91 -3.16 12.92
N ARG A 92 -3.37 -4.35 12.51
CA ARG A 92 -3.07 -4.94 11.19
C ARG A 92 -3.32 -3.99 10.02
N GLU A 93 -4.43 -3.26 10.03
CA GLU A 93 -4.79 -2.30 8.98
C GLU A 93 -3.77 -1.15 8.87
N ALA A 94 -3.35 -0.60 10.02
CA ALA A 94 -2.34 0.45 10.05
C ALA A 94 -0.97 -0.06 9.58
N VAL A 95 -0.60 -1.29 9.95
CA VAL A 95 0.63 -1.94 9.45
C VAL A 95 0.58 -2.07 7.93
N VAL A 96 -0.51 -2.59 7.38
CA VAL A 96 -0.69 -2.75 5.93
C VAL A 96 -0.59 -1.41 5.19
N ASN A 97 -1.29 -0.38 5.66
CA ASN A 97 -1.27 0.95 5.04
C ASN A 97 0.14 1.59 5.08
N LEU A 98 0.85 1.43 6.20
CA LEU A 98 2.21 1.96 6.34
C LEU A 98 3.24 1.17 5.51
N LEU A 99 3.08 -0.15 5.37
CA LEU A 99 3.91 -0.96 4.49
C LEU A 99 3.74 -0.54 3.02
N ALA A 100 2.50 -0.35 2.56
CA ALA A 100 2.20 0.16 1.23
C ALA A 100 2.84 1.53 0.99
N PHE A 101 2.76 2.42 1.98
CA PHE A 101 3.40 3.73 1.91
C PHE A 101 4.94 3.63 1.82
N ILE A 102 5.56 2.77 2.63
CA ILE A 102 7.00 2.52 2.61
C ILE A 102 7.43 1.98 1.25
N ASP A 103 6.69 1.03 0.69
CA ASP A 103 6.97 0.43 -0.61
C ASP A 103 6.96 1.47 -1.73
N TRP A 104 5.91 2.30 -1.77
CA TRP A 104 5.79 3.39 -2.73
C TRP A 104 6.94 4.41 -2.62
N MET A 105 7.35 4.77 -1.40
CA MET A 105 8.44 5.73 -1.18
C MET A 105 9.83 5.16 -1.48
N LEU A 106 10.05 3.89 -1.14
CA LEU A 106 11.34 3.20 -1.15
C LEU A 106 11.39 2.09 -2.20
N THR A 107 10.93 2.38 -3.42
CA THR A 107 11.02 1.46 -4.56
C THR A 107 12.44 0.92 -4.78
N LEU A 108 12.54 -0.40 -4.99
CA LEU A 108 13.78 -1.10 -5.27
C LEU A 108 13.77 -1.75 -6.67
N PRO A 109 14.95 -1.97 -7.27
CA PRO A 109 15.13 -2.90 -8.38
C PRO A 109 14.70 -4.33 -8.01
N LEU A 110 14.25 -5.09 -9.01
CA LEU A 110 13.64 -6.41 -8.82
C LEU A 110 14.53 -7.42 -8.07
N ASP A 111 15.84 -7.39 -8.31
CA ASP A 111 16.83 -8.22 -7.61
C ASP A 111 16.87 -7.92 -6.11
N LEU A 112 16.93 -6.64 -5.74
CA LEU A 112 16.93 -6.21 -4.34
C LEU A 112 15.58 -6.39 -3.67
N GLU A 113 14.48 -6.26 -4.41
CA GLU A 113 13.12 -6.52 -3.89
C GLU A 113 12.97 -8.00 -3.52
N ARG A 114 13.50 -8.93 -4.33
CA ARG A 114 13.51 -10.36 -4.00
C ARG A 114 14.36 -10.68 -2.77
N GLU A 115 15.50 -10.02 -2.61
CA GLU A 115 16.31 -10.16 -1.40
C GLU A 115 15.56 -9.63 -0.17
N PHE A 116 15.01 -8.42 -0.28
CA PHE A 116 14.20 -7.78 0.77
C PHE A 116 13.05 -8.69 1.21
N GLN A 117 12.30 -9.26 0.26
CA GLN A 117 11.19 -10.15 0.57
C GLN A 117 11.62 -11.37 1.38
N ARG A 118 12.73 -12.02 1.03
CA ARG A 118 13.26 -13.16 1.80
C ARG A 118 13.65 -12.76 3.23
N GLU A 119 14.28 -11.60 3.39
CA GLU A 119 14.67 -11.09 4.71
C GLU A 119 13.44 -10.76 5.56
N VAL A 120 12.39 -10.20 4.95
CA VAL A 120 11.11 -9.92 5.61
C VAL A 120 10.41 -11.22 6.01
N GLU A 121 10.32 -12.21 5.12
CA GLU A 121 9.74 -13.54 5.43
C GLU A 121 10.43 -14.19 6.64
N GLN A 122 11.75 -14.06 6.74
CA GLN A 122 12.50 -14.54 7.89
C GLN A 122 12.13 -13.77 9.18
N LEU A 123 12.04 -12.43 9.12
CA LEU A 123 11.61 -11.61 10.26
C LEU A 123 10.19 -11.97 10.71
N GLU A 124 9.28 -12.20 9.77
CA GLU A 124 7.90 -12.62 10.03
C GLU A 124 7.83 -13.98 10.72
N ALA A 125 8.66 -14.93 10.29
CA ALA A 125 8.74 -16.26 10.91
C ALA A 125 9.27 -16.19 12.34
N GLU A 126 10.29 -15.36 12.58
CA GLU A 126 10.87 -15.13 13.91
C GLU A 126 9.86 -14.49 14.88
N GLN A 127 9.06 -13.55 14.40
CA GLN A 127 8.08 -12.81 15.21
C GLN A 127 6.68 -13.44 15.21
N ARG A 128 6.45 -14.50 14.41
CA ARG A 128 5.14 -15.13 14.17
C ARG A 128 4.07 -14.15 13.68
N MET A 129 4.46 -13.22 12.81
CA MET A 129 3.60 -12.15 12.29
C MET A 129 3.59 -12.19 10.76
N GLN A 130 2.48 -12.60 10.14
CA GLN A 130 2.33 -12.76 8.68
C GLN A 130 1.66 -11.53 8.02
N TYR A 131 2.33 -10.38 7.98
CA TYR A 131 1.74 -9.12 7.50
C TYR A 131 2.06 -8.81 6.04
N VAL A 132 3.31 -8.91 5.61
CA VAL A 132 3.77 -8.71 4.22
C VAL A 132 3.21 -9.78 3.31
N THR A 133 3.23 -11.04 3.75
CA THR A 133 2.52 -12.14 3.08
C THR A 133 1.01 -11.87 2.93
N SER A 134 0.42 -11.10 3.85
CA SER A 134 -0.97 -10.67 3.75
C SER A 134 -1.17 -9.44 2.86
N PHE A 135 -0.23 -8.50 2.82
CA PHE A 135 -0.27 -7.34 1.92
C PHE A 135 -0.11 -7.75 0.46
N GLU A 136 0.88 -8.59 0.15
CA GLU A 136 1.04 -9.17 -1.19
C GLU A 136 -0.19 -10.00 -1.58
N ARG A 137 -0.83 -10.66 -0.61
CA ARG A 137 -2.09 -11.37 -0.84
C ARG A 137 -3.20 -10.41 -1.23
N ILE A 138 -3.40 -9.30 -0.50
CA ILE A 138 -4.40 -8.28 -0.82
C ILE A 138 -4.13 -7.66 -2.20
N ALA A 139 -2.90 -7.22 -2.47
CA ALA A 139 -2.53 -6.63 -3.76
C ALA A 139 -2.75 -7.63 -4.91
N ARG A 140 -2.38 -8.90 -4.73
CA ARG A 140 -2.63 -9.97 -5.70
C ARG A 140 -4.12 -10.24 -5.90
N MET A 141 -4.92 -10.16 -4.84
CA MET A 141 -6.38 -10.29 -4.94
C MET A 141 -6.97 -9.13 -5.74
N GLU A 142 -6.57 -7.90 -5.47
CA GLU A 142 -7.02 -6.71 -6.22
C GLU A 142 -6.67 -6.83 -7.71
N GLU A 143 -5.43 -7.20 -8.04
CA GLU A 143 -5.02 -7.45 -9.44
C GLU A 143 -5.83 -8.57 -10.10
N LEU A 144 -6.13 -9.65 -9.36
CA LEU A 144 -6.94 -10.75 -9.87
C LEU A 144 -8.39 -10.34 -10.11
N VAL A 145 -8.98 -9.58 -9.19
CA VAL A 145 -10.35 -9.04 -9.33
C VAL A 145 -10.42 -8.13 -10.55
N GLU A 146 -9.43 -7.29 -10.77
CA GLU A 146 -9.43 -6.38 -11.92
C GLU A 146 -9.21 -7.12 -13.25
N ALA A 147 -8.39 -8.18 -13.25
CA ALA A 147 -8.28 -9.08 -14.39
C ALA A 147 -9.59 -9.84 -14.67
N ILE A 148 -10.30 -10.28 -13.63
CA ILE A 148 -11.61 -10.94 -13.74
C ILE A 148 -12.65 -9.97 -14.31
N LYS A 149 -12.73 -8.76 -13.77
CA LYS A 149 -13.63 -7.69 -14.22
C LYS A 149 -13.46 -7.43 -15.72
N LEU A 150 -12.22 -7.24 -16.17
CA LEU A 150 -11.91 -7.06 -17.59
C LEU A 150 -12.31 -8.30 -18.42
N GLY A 151 -12.03 -9.50 -17.93
CA GLY A 151 -12.41 -10.74 -18.63
C GLY A 151 -13.92 -10.94 -18.74
N LEU A 152 -14.67 -10.58 -17.70
CA LEU A 152 -16.14 -10.61 -17.69
C LEU A 152 -16.71 -9.65 -18.72
N GLU A 153 -16.25 -8.39 -18.70
CA GLU A 153 -16.70 -7.36 -19.64
C GLU A 153 -16.44 -7.75 -21.09
N LEU A 154 -15.23 -8.26 -21.38
CA LEU A 154 -14.84 -8.65 -22.75
C LEU A 154 -15.60 -9.86 -23.27
N LYS A 155 -15.91 -10.85 -22.42
CA LYS A 155 -16.51 -12.12 -22.87
C LYS A 155 -18.04 -12.12 -22.80
N PHE A 156 -18.61 -11.55 -21.75
CA PHE A 156 -20.03 -11.65 -21.43
C PHE A 156 -20.75 -10.30 -21.48
N GLY A 157 -20.03 -9.20 -21.68
CA GLY A 157 -20.60 -7.86 -21.72
C GLY A 157 -20.69 -7.18 -20.34
N PRO A 158 -21.15 -5.92 -20.29
CA PRO A 158 -21.20 -5.13 -19.07
C PRO A 158 -22.17 -5.69 -18.02
N GLU A 159 -23.19 -6.45 -18.41
CA GLU A 159 -24.13 -7.07 -17.47
C GLU A 159 -23.46 -8.10 -16.55
N ALA A 160 -22.35 -8.70 -16.98
CA ALA A 160 -21.57 -9.65 -16.19
C ALA A 160 -20.81 -8.99 -15.04
N LEU A 161 -20.64 -7.67 -15.06
CA LEU A 161 -20.00 -6.92 -13.97
C LEU A 161 -20.80 -6.95 -12.66
N ASN A 162 -22.07 -7.35 -12.70
CA ASN A 162 -22.88 -7.58 -11.51
C ASN A 162 -22.31 -8.69 -10.60
N LEU A 163 -21.43 -9.55 -11.11
CA LEU A 163 -20.72 -10.54 -10.30
C LEU A 163 -19.54 -9.97 -9.51
N VAL A 164 -19.03 -8.79 -9.85
CA VAL A 164 -17.80 -8.24 -9.25
C VAL A 164 -17.93 -8.06 -7.72
N PRO A 165 -19.05 -7.58 -7.16
CA PRO A 165 -19.21 -7.49 -5.70
C PRO A 165 -19.12 -8.85 -4.99
N GLU A 166 -19.72 -9.90 -5.57
CA GLU A 166 -19.65 -11.27 -5.04
C GLU A 166 -18.21 -11.80 -5.10
N ILE A 167 -17.54 -11.63 -6.24
CA ILE A 167 -16.17 -12.11 -6.46
C ILE A 167 -15.17 -11.39 -5.56
N SER A 168 -15.31 -10.07 -5.38
CA SER A 168 -14.42 -9.28 -4.52
C SER A 168 -14.50 -9.70 -3.05
N SER A 169 -15.57 -10.37 -2.65
CA SER A 169 -15.80 -10.84 -1.28
C SER A 169 -15.19 -12.22 -0.99
N LEU A 170 -14.61 -12.90 -1.99
CA LEU A 170 -14.20 -14.30 -1.86
C LEU A 170 -12.97 -14.54 -0.98
N GLU A 171 -12.21 -13.51 -0.60
CA GLU A 171 -11.00 -13.53 0.25
C GLU A 171 -9.92 -14.63 -0.02
N ASP A 172 -10.09 -15.44 -1.08
CA ASP A 172 -9.27 -16.59 -1.44
C ASP A 172 -8.66 -16.41 -2.84
N VAL A 173 -7.33 -16.36 -2.89
CA VAL A 173 -6.54 -16.19 -4.12
C VAL A 173 -6.71 -17.36 -5.08
N GLU A 174 -6.77 -18.59 -4.59
CA GLU A 174 -6.91 -19.76 -5.45
C GLU A 174 -8.31 -19.82 -6.05
N LEU A 175 -9.31 -19.41 -5.29
CA LEU A 175 -10.67 -19.31 -5.80
C LEU A 175 -10.78 -18.22 -6.86
N LEU A 176 -10.21 -17.03 -6.63
CA LEU A 176 -10.12 -15.97 -7.64
C LEU A 176 -9.39 -16.44 -8.91
N ARG A 177 -8.30 -17.22 -8.77
CA ARG A 177 -7.61 -17.83 -9.93
C ARG A 177 -8.49 -18.82 -10.67
N ALA A 178 -9.27 -19.64 -9.95
CA ALA A 178 -10.22 -20.57 -10.54
C ALA A 178 -11.30 -19.82 -11.34
N VAL A 179 -11.87 -18.75 -10.79
CA VAL A 179 -12.83 -17.88 -11.49
C VAL A 179 -12.19 -17.27 -12.75
N ARG A 180 -11.03 -16.65 -12.63
CA ARG A 180 -10.30 -16.05 -13.77
C ARG A 180 -10.04 -17.08 -14.88
N ASN A 181 -9.65 -18.31 -14.52
CA ASN A 181 -9.43 -19.37 -15.50
C ASN A 181 -10.75 -19.89 -16.09
N GLY A 182 -11.79 -19.99 -15.27
CA GLY A 182 -13.15 -20.37 -15.67
C GLY A 182 -13.74 -19.43 -16.71
N ILE A 183 -13.39 -18.13 -16.68
CA ILE A 183 -13.81 -17.17 -17.73
C ILE A 183 -13.42 -17.68 -19.11
N LYS A 184 -12.30 -18.38 -19.28
CA LYS A 184 -11.87 -18.87 -20.60
C LYS A 184 -12.82 -19.94 -21.15
N THR A 185 -13.33 -20.80 -20.29
CA THR A 185 -14.08 -22.00 -20.68
C THR A 185 -15.58 -21.89 -20.51
N ALA A 186 -16.06 -21.12 -19.53
CA ALA A 186 -17.49 -20.96 -19.25
C ALA A 186 -18.23 -20.35 -20.44
N THR A 187 -19.37 -20.89 -20.80
CA THR A 187 -20.24 -20.39 -21.86
C THR A 187 -21.28 -19.42 -21.35
N THR A 188 -21.59 -19.44 -20.05
CA THR A 188 -22.54 -18.52 -19.41
C THR A 188 -22.00 -17.94 -18.10
N VAL A 189 -22.58 -16.82 -17.66
CA VAL A 189 -22.27 -16.17 -16.38
C VAL A 189 -22.64 -17.08 -15.19
N ASP A 190 -23.72 -17.87 -15.32
CA ASP A 190 -24.16 -18.80 -14.27
C ASP A 190 -23.20 -19.99 -14.10
N GLU A 191 -22.66 -20.54 -15.19
CA GLU A 191 -21.61 -21.57 -15.14
C GLU A 191 -20.36 -21.05 -14.42
N LEU A 192 -20.01 -19.78 -14.62
CA LEU A 192 -18.89 -19.15 -13.93
C LEU A 192 -19.16 -19.00 -12.43
N ARG A 193 -20.40 -18.64 -12.06
CA ARG A 193 -20.83 -18.48 -10.67
C ARG A 193 -20.78 -19.79 -9.87
N GLN A 194 -21.01 -20.93 -10.52
CA GLN A 194 -20.90 -22.25 -9.86
C GLN A 194 -19.50 -22.56 -9.32
N ILE A 195 -18.43 -22.02 -9.92
CA ILE A 195 -17.03 -22.30 -9.54
C ILE A 195 -16.75 -21.90 -8.08
N TYR A 196 -17.32 -20.78 -7.62
CA TYR A 196 -17.10 -20.26 -6.28
C TYR A 196 -18.24 -20.50 -5.29
N GLN A 197 -19.43 -20.83 -5.78
CA GLN A 197 -20.52 -21.28 -4.91
C GLN A 197 -20.30 -22.71 -4.42
N SER A 198 -19.78 -23.61 -5.27
CA SER A 198 -19.55 -25.01 -4.91
C SER A 198 -18.54 -25.17 -3.76
N SER A 199 -17.49 -24.34 -3.76
CA SER A 199 -16.39 -24.34 -2.79
C SER A 199 -16.73 -23.66 -1.45
N THR A 200 -17.76 -22.82 -1.41
CA THR A 200 -18.23 -22.20 -0.15
C THR A 200 -19.00 -23.21 0.72
N THR A 201 -19.59 -24.25 0.11
CA THR A 201 -20.40 -25.28 0.79
C THR A 201 -19.59 -26.33 1.55
N ASP A 202 -18.31 -26.54 1.21
CA ASP A 202 -17.44 -27.57 1.82
C ASP A 202 -16.75 -27.13 3.12
N ASN A 203 -16.93 -25.87 3.56
CA ASN A 203 -16.28 -25.29 4.75
C ASN A 203 -17.23 -25.02 5.93
N LEU A 204 -18.42 -25.62 5.96
CA LEU A 204 -19.29 -25.59 7.13
C LEU A 204 -18.86 -26.69 8.12
N PRO A 205 -18.52 -26.38 9.39
CA PRO A 205 -18.29 -27.42 10.38
C PRO A 205 -19.62 -28.15 10.64
N GLU A 206 -19.63 -29.46 10.43
CA GLU A 206 -20.71 -30.32 10.95
C GLU A 206 -20.75 -30.17 12.48
N ASN A 207 -21.97 -29.97 13.00
CA ASN A 207 -22.31 -29.74 14.41
C ASN A 207 -21.62 -30.69 15.41
#